data_AF-A0A843HQY1-F1
#
_entry.id   AF-A0A843HQY1-F1
#
_cell.length_a   1.000
_cell.length_b   1.000
_cell.length_c   1.000
_cell.angle_alpha   90.00
_cell.angle_beta   90.00
_cell.angle_gamma   90.00
#
_symmetry.space_group_name_H-M   'P 1'
#
loop_
_entity.id
_entity.type
_entity.pdbx_description
1 polymer ?
#
loop_
_entity_poly.entity_id
_entity_poly.type
_entity_poly.pdbx_seq_one_letter_code
_entity_poly.pdbx_strand_id
1 'polypeptide(L)'
;MKREILTYNEIQGFHNYPTAPNSVKYLSFIHRHIFVIKTRCQVSHNEREIEIITQQDKIAKKLKDQFGYPCMFGNMSCESIAEWLLNNIEELTYVEVLEDGYGGAALTK
;
A
#
# COMPACT_ATOMS: atom_id res chain seq x y z
N MET A 1 6.00 22.45 14.70
CA MET A 1 6.00 22.00 13.28
C MET A 1 5.85 20.48 13.29
N LYS A 2 4.87 19.94 12.54
CA LYS A 2 4.76 18.49 12.34
C LYS A 2 5.90 18.03 11.44
N ARG A 3 6.52 16.90 11.76
CA ARG A 3 7.62 16.30 10.98
C ARG A 3 7.21 14.90 10.56
N GLU A 4 7.40 14.58 9.30
CA GLU A 4 7.08 13.28 8.74
C GLU A 4 8.16 12.88 7.75
N ILE A 5 8.46 11.59 7.70
CA ILE A 5 9.15 11.00 6.55
C ILE A 5 8.11 10.49 5.56
N LEU A 6 8.49 10.41 4.30
CA LEU A 6 7.66 9.89 3.23
C LEU A 6 8.37 8.67 2.63
N THR A 7 7.60 7.62 2.33
CA THR A 7 8.11 6.49 1.55
C THR A 7 7.29 6.28 0.29
N TYR A 8 7.91 5.60 -0.67
CA TYR A 8 7.34 5.22 -1.95
C TYR A 8 7.74 3.78 -2.27
N ASN A 9 6.79 2.91 -2.56
CA ASN A 9 7.04 1.52 -2.93
C ASN A 9 6.22 1.17 -4.18
N GLU A 10 6.85 0.52 -5.15
CA GLU A 10 6.15 -0.15 -6.24
C GLU A 10 6.11 -1.64 -5.97
N ILE A 11 4.89 -2.18 -5.85
CA ILE A 11 4.66 -3.57 -5.50
C ILE A 11 3.85 -4.23 -6.61
N GLN A 12 4.45 -5.17 -7.32
CA GLN A 12 3.72 -6.00 -8.28
C GLN A 12 2.74 -6.90 -7.52
N GLY A 13 1.47 -6.84 -7.89
CA GLY A 13 0.43 -7.66 -7.27
C GLY A 13 -0.70 -8.04 -8.22
N PHE A 14 -1.50 -9.00 -7.76
CA PHE A 14 -2.70 -9.48 -8.42
C PHE A 14 -3.88 -9.40 -7.46
N HIS A 15 -5.03 -8.96 -7.97
CA HIS A 15 -6.29 -8.96 -7.23
C HIS A 15 -7.48 -9.11 -8.17
N ASN A 16 -8.69 -9.13 -7.63
CA ASN A 16 -9.91 -9.03 -8.39
C ASN A 16 -11.02 -8.33 -7.59
N TYR A 17 -12.08 -7.91 -8.28
CA TYR A 17 -13.33 -7.44 -7.70
C TYR A 17 -14.44 -8.47 -7.98
N PRO A 18 -14.61 -9.53 -7.15
CA PRO A 18 -15.47 -10.67 -7.47
C PRO A 18 -16.92 -10.30 -7.83
N THR A 19 -17.45 -9.26 -7.20
CA THR A 19 -18.81 -8.76 -7.40
C THR A 19 -18.90 -7.61 -8.40
N ALA A 20 -17.89 -7.44 -9.26
CA ALA A 20 -17.89 -6.40 -10.30
C ALA A 20 -19.18 -6.42 -11.14
N PRO A 21 -19.83 -5.26 -11.33
CA PRO A 21 -21.04 -5.17 -12.15
C PRO A 21 -20.72 -5.46 -13.63
N ASN A 22 -21.75 -5.78 -14.40
CA ASN A 22 -21.58 -6.22 -15.80
C ASN A 22 -20.78 -5.24 -16.68
N SER A 23 -20.88 -3.94 -16.44
CA SER A 23 -20.14 -2.91 -17.18
C SER A 23 -18.63 -3.01 -17.04
N VAL A 24 -18.13 -3.56 -15.93
CA VAL A 24 -16.70 -3.77 -15.65
C VAL A 24 -16.43 -5.21 -15.24
N LYS A 25 -17.18 -6.18 -15.79
CA LYS A 25 -17.13 -7.58 -15.39
C LYS A 25 -15.73 -8.19 -15.47
N TYR A 26 -14.89 -7.67 -16.36
CA TYR A 26 -13.49 -8.10 -16.51
C TYR A 26 -12.69 -7.93 -15.20
N LEU A 27 -13.03 -6.97 -14.34
CA LEU A 27 -12.40 -6.78 -13.03
C LEU A 27 -12.69 -7.93 -12.05
N SER A 28 -13.71 -8.76 -12.29
CA SER A 28 -13.98 -9.92 -11.44
C SER A 28 -13.00 -11.07 -11.63
N PHE A 29 -12.24 -11.08 -12.72
CA PHE A 29 -11.14 -12.01 -12.92
C PHE A 29 -9.86 -11.47 -12.30
N ILE A 30 -8.95 -12.38 -11.94
CA ILE A 30 -7.63 -12.01 -11.41
C ILE A 30 -6.88 -11.22 -12.47
N HIS A 31 -6.41 -10.03 -12.10
CA HIS A 31 -5.65 -9.14 -12.96
C HIS A 31 -4.50 -8.49 -12.17
N ARG A 32 -3.51 -8.00 -12.92
CA ARG A 32 -2.24 -7.51 -12.38
C ARG A 32 -2.24 -5.98 -12.34
N HIS A 33 -1.68 -5.42 -11.27
CA HIS A 33 -1.25 -4.02 -11.19
C HIS A 33 0.17 -3.90 -10.65
N ILE A 34 0.78 -2.75 -10.91
CA ILE A 34 1.84 -2.20 -10.05
C ILE A 34 1.14 -1.32 -9.01
N PHE A 35 1.07 -1.80 -7.78
CA PHE A 35 0.53 -1.03 -6.67
C PHE A 35 1.58 -0.03 -6.21
N VAL A 36 1.31 1.25 -6.45
CA VAL A 36 2.14 2.37 -5.99
C VAL A 36 1.67 2.77 -4.60
N ILE A 37 2.53 2.54 -3.60
CA ILE A 37 2.21 2.74 -2.19
C ILE A 37 3.03 3.91 -1.68
N LYS A 38 2.36 5.00 -1.30
CA LYS A 38 2.98 6.16 -0.67
C LYS A 38 2.56 6.23 0.78
N THR A 39 3.52 6.38 1.69
CA THR A 39 3.22 6.43 3.12
C THR A 39 3.83 7.64 3.79
N ARG A 40 3.30 7.99 4.97
CA ARG A 40 3.93 8.95 5.89
C ARG A 40 4.10 8.31 7.26
N CYS A 41 5.23 8.59 7.90
CA CYS A 41 5.49 8.24 9.30
C CYS A 41 5.82 9.51 10.07
N GLN A 42 5.20 9.72 11.23
CA GLN A 42 5.53 10.85 12.09
C GLN A 42 6.87 10.63 12.81
N VAL A 43 7.68 11.69 12.88
CA VAL A 43 8.96 11.70 13.61
C VAL A 43 9.02 12.88 14.58
N SER A 44 9.77 12.74 15.65
CA SER A 44 9.90 13.76 16.71
C SER A 44 10.99 14.79 16.40
N HIS A 45 12.05 14.40 15.69
CA HIS A 45 13.23 15.23 15.41
C HIS A 45 13.79 15.07 14.00
N ASN A 46 14.77 15.92 13.63
CA ASN A 46 15.35 15.95 12.27
C ASN A 46 16.51 14.96 12.05
N GLU A 47 17.02 14.34 13.13
CA GLU A 47 18.19 13.46 13.10
C GLU A 47 17.88 12.03 12.67
N ARG A 48 17.24 11.85 11.49
CA ARG A 48 16.98 10.53 10.87
C ARG A 48 16.42 9.50 11.86
N GLU A 49 15.36 9.87 12.58
CA GLU A 49 14.68 8.97 13.53
C GLU A 49 14.22 7.68 12.84
N ILE A 50 13.73 7.80 11.61
CA ILE A 50 13.46 6.68 10.70
C ILE A 50 14.27 6.91 9.42
N GLU A 51 15.03 5.90 9.02
CA GLU A 51 15.75 5.88 7.74
C GLU A 51 14.79 5.39 6.63
N ILE A 52 14.74 6.13 5.52
CA ILE A 52 13.72 6.00 4.48
C ILE A 52 13.81 4.65 3.77
N ILE A 53 15.02 4.20 3.40
CA ILE A 53 15.22 2.94 2.67
C ILE A 53 14.85 1.76 3.55
N THR A 54 15.27 1.78 4.81
CA THR A 54 14.93 0.77 5.83
C THR A 54 13.41 0.68 6.01
N GLN A 55 12.71 1.82 5.99
CA GLN A 55 11.25 1.84 6.07
C GLN A 55 10.59 1.30 4.79
N GLN A 56 11.11 1.62 3.61
CA GLN A 56 10.65 1.05 2.35
C GLN A 56 10.83 -0.48 2.32
N ASP A 57 11.97 -0.97 2.79
CA ASP A 57 12.27 -2.41 2.89
C ASP A 57 11.35 -3.10 3.89
N LYS A 58 11.07 -2.47 5.04
CA LYS A 58 10.10 -2.97 6.04
C LYS A 58 8.71 -3.12 5.43
N ILE A 59 8.22 -2.10 4.71
CA ILE A 59 6.91 -2.13 4.03
C ILE A 59 6.88 -3.24 2.98
N ALA A 60 7.87 -3.29 2.08
CA ALA A 60 7.93 -4.29 1.03
C ALA A 60 8.04 -5.71 1.61
N LYS A 61 8.83 -5.91 2.66
CA LYS A 61 8.97 -7.20 3.34
C LYS A 61 7.66 -7.63 4.00
N LYS A 62 6.97 -6.74 4.72
CA LYS A 62 5.66 -7.05 5.33
C LYS A 62 4.63 -7.52 4.30
N LEU A 63 4.56 -6.84 3.15
CA LEU A 63 3.67 -7.23 2.05
C LEU A 63 4.08 -8.57 1.44
N LYS A 64 5.37 -8.79 1.18
CA LYS A 64 5.88 -10.04 0.63
C LYS A 64 5.66 -11.23 1.56
N ASP A 65 5.91 -11.05 2.86
CA ASP A 65 5.73 -12.10 3.86
C ASP A 65 4.24 -12.49 3.99
N GLN A 66 3.33 -11.52 3.88
CA GLN A 66 1.89 -11.76 4.02
C GLN A 66 1.23 -12.28 2.73
N PHE A 67 1.61 -11.73 1.57
CA PHE A 67 0.89 -11.92 0.31
C PHE A 67 1.72 -12.60 -0.78
N GLY A 68 3.00 -12.90 -0.54
CA GLY A 68 3.92 -13.51 -1.51
C GLY A 68 4.57 -12.51 -2.47
N TYR A 69 5.26 -13.04 -3.48
CA TYR A 69 5.94 -12.25 -4.53
C TYR A 69 5.80 -12.94 -5.90
N PRO A 70 4.97 -12.42 -6.84
CA PRO A 70 4.16 -11.21 -6.73
C PRO A 70 3.08 -11.32 -5.65
N CYS A 71 2.64 -10.18 -5.09
CA CYS A 71 1.65 -10.19 -4.00
C CYS A 71 0.27 -10.64 -4.52
N MET A 72 -0.34 -11.62 -3.86
CA MET A 72 -1.69 -12.09 -4.15
C MET A 72 -2.67 -11.43 -3.16
N PHE A 73 -3.21 -10.28 -3.52
CA PHE A 73 -4.11 -9.48 -2.67
C PHE A 73 -5.56 -9.98 -2.66
N GLY A 74 -5.90 -11.00 -3.46
CA GLY A 74 -7.24 -11.59 -3.49
C GLY A 74 -8.28 -10.56 -3.89
N ASN A 75 -9.30 -10.34 -3.04
CA ASN A 75 -10.36 -9.37 -3.29
C ASN A 75 -10.14 -8.00 -2.63
N MET A 76 -8.93 -7.72 -2.12
CA MET A 76 -8.63 -6.45 -1.47
C MET A 76 -8.62 -5.30 -2.49
N SER A 77 -9.35 -4.23 -2.17
CA SER A 77 -9.26 -2.96 -2.89
C SER A 77 -8.08 -2.11 -2.40
N CYS A 78 -7.81 -0.99 -3.06
CA CYS A 78 -6.82 -0.02 -2.60
C CYS A 78 -7.08 0.44 -1.15
N GLU A 79 -8.35 0.63 -0.77
CA GLU A 79 -8.76 0.97 0.60
C GLU A 79 -8.37 -0.14 1.59
N SER A 80 -8.67 -1.40 1.25
CA SER A 80 -8.34 -2.55 2.11
C SER A 80 -6.83 -2.74 2.26
N ILE A 81 -6.04 -2.50 1.20
CA ILE A 81 -4.58 -2.58 1.26
C ILE A 81 -4.02 -1.46 2.15
N ALA A 82 -4.53 -0.24 1.99
CA ALA A 82 -4.13 0.91 2.79
C ALA A 82 -4.46 0.70 4.29
N GLU A 83 -5.68 0.22 4.58
CA GLU A 83 -6.11 -0.10 5.95
C GLU A 83 -5.25 -1.22 6.56
N TRP A 84 -4.96 -2.27 5.79
CA TRP A 84 -4.09 -3.35 6.26
C TRP A 84 -2.70 -2.83 6.62
N LEU A 85 -2.10 -1.98 5.78
CA LEU A 85 -0.79 -1.38 6.05
C LEU A 85 -0.81 -0.53 7.31
N LEU A 86 -1.80 0.35 7.44
CA LEU A 86 -1.97 1.18 8.63
C LEU A 86 -2.12 0.30 9.89
N ASN A 87 -2.84 -0.81 9.82
CA ASN A 87 -3.07 -1.70 10.96
C ASN A 87 -1.87 -2.61 11.30
N ASN A 88 -0.95 -2.84 10.35
CA ASN A 88 0.16 -3.78 10.52
C ASN A 88 1.54 -3.12 10.64
N ILE A 89 1.62 -1.79 10.47
CA ILE A 89 2.83 -1.00 10.62
C ILE A 89 2.50 0.24 11.45
N GLU A 90 2.87 0.19 12.74
CA GLU A 90 2.43 1.13 13.77
C GLU A 90 2.83 2.59 13.48
N GLU A 91 4.03 2.81 12.95
CA GLU A 91 4.53 4.15 12.68
C GLU A 91 3.86 4.86 11.49
N LEU A 92 3.03 4.16 10.70
CA LEU A 92 2.33 4.77 9.56
C LEU A 92 1.14 5.59 10.03
N THR A 93 1.11 6.85 9.62
CA THR A 93 0.01 7.80 9.87
C THR A 93 -0.84 8.05 8.63
N TYR A 94 -0.30 7.77 7.44
CA TYR A 94 -0.96 7.95 6.15
C TYR A 94 -0.51 6.86 5.19
N VAL A 95 -1.45 6.32 4.42
CA VAL A 95 -1.17 5.39 3.31
C VAL A 95 -2.05 5.75 2.13
N GLU A 96 -1.42 5.94 0.98
CA GLU A 96 -2.05 6.01 -0.34
C GLU A 96 -1.61 4.80 -1.16
N VAL A 97 -2.58 4.13 -1.78
CA VAL A 97 -2.38 3.00 -2.68
C VAL A 97 -3.00 3.36 -4.01
N LEU A 98 -2.22 3.30 -5.10
CA LEU A 98 -2.68 3.52 -6.46
C LEU A 98 -2.43 2.28 -7.33
N GLU A 99 -3.37 1.94 -8.18
CA GLU A 99 -3.23 0.96 -9.26
C GLU A 99 -2.55 1.61 -10.46
N ASP A 100 -1.38 1.08 -10.82
CA ASP A 100 -0.54 1.51 -11.95
C ASP A 100 -0.18 3.01 -11.93
N GLY A 101 -0.23 3.63 -10.74
CA GLY A 101 0.06 5.06 -10.55
C GLY A 101 -1.05 6.02 -10.97
N TYR A 102 -2.25 5.54 -11.31
CA TYR A 102 -3.36 6.38 -11.77
C TYR A 102 -4.42 6.62 -10.68
N GLY A 103 -5.20 5.58 -10.37
CA GLY A 103 -6.36 5.67 -9.48
C GLY A 103 -6.18 4.78 -8.26
N GLY A 104 -6.81 5.14 -7.14
CA GLY A 104 -6.74 4.34 -5.92
C GLY A 104 -7.35 5.06 -4.72
N ALA A 105 -6.81 4.80 -3.53
CA ALA A 105 -7.36 5.28 -2.26
C ALA A 105 -6.28 5.79 -1.31
N ALA A 106 -6.67 6.68 -0.40
CA ALA A 106 -5.82 7.19 0.66
C ALA A 106 -6.55 7.18 2.01
N LEU A 107 -5.85 6.72 3.04
CA LEU A 107 -6.34 6.66 4.41
C LEU A 107 -5.35 7.38 5.34
N THR A 108 -5.89 8.04 6.36
CA THR A 108 -5.12 8.75 7.39
C THR A 108 -5.61 8.32 8.77
N LYS A 109 -4.67 8.12 9.71
CA LYS A 109 -4.95 7.88 11.13
C LYS A 109 -4.96 9.17 11.93
#